data_AF-A0A6F9WVA8-F1
#
_entry.id   AF-A0A6F9WVA8-F1
#
_cell.length_a   1.000
_cell.length_b   1.000
_cell.length_c   1.000
_cell.angle_alpha   90.00
_cell.angle_beta   90.00
_cell.angle_gamma   90.00
#
_symmetry.space_group_name_H-M   'P 1'
#
loop_
_entity.id
_entity.type
_entity.pdbx_description
1 polymer ?
#
loop_
_entity_poly.entity_id
_entity_poly.type
_entity_poly.pdbx_seq_one_letter_code
_entity_poly.pdbx_strand_id
1 'polypeptide(L)'
;MALETNARELWVLGLKAGTGRETQICSYLEAGGYRCRLEQIDRLSTGRPLGIVLDISPFSEDGWGLLLQIKSDPAIRNIPILPVFLSETGTVGGVFPVGGFFTLPVDNRYLLERLSIYGLTEEAETWDLQVLLVSSNGEEQVAKAVAAAGFDVVSAYTGKEALALTSISPKYFSFCSLMLPDMSAFELLEKFRHYPYSKNTPMFMLLKEDMKEGEKAAISREIAHLVRKKELTCEEFLGYLRRRE
;
A
#
# COMPACT_ATOMS: atom_id res chain seq x y z
N MET A 1 -36.13 16.30 9.54
CA MET A 1 -35.73 15.15 8.68
C MET A 1 -34.23 15.00 8.88
N ALA A 2 -33.83 13.96 9.62
CA ALA A 2 -32.47 13.82 10.12
C ALA A 2 -31.48 13.70 8.95
N LEU A 3 -30.49 14.60 8.92
CA LEU A 3 -29.25 14.38 8.19
C LEU A 3 -28.59 13.18 8.87
N GLU A 4 -28.71 12.00 8.26
CA GLU A 4 -27.92 10.84 8.67
C GLU A 4 -26.46 11.26 8.66
N THR A 5 -25.87 11.31 9.84
CA THR A 5 -24.43 11.37 10.08
C THR A 5 -23.75 10.38 9.15
N ASN A 6 -23.10 10.91 8.10
CA ASN A 6 -22.33 10.17 7.11
C ASN A 6 -21.12 9.56 7.83
N ALA A 7 -21.34 8.45 8.52
CA ALA A 7 -20.34 7.89 9.41
C ALA A 7 -19.20 7.35 8.56
N ARG A 8 -17.98 7.76 8.91
CA ARG A 8 -16.72 7.33 8.30
C ARG A 8 -16.49 5.84 8.60
N GLU A 9 -17.17 4.97 7.86
CA GLU A 9 -17.09 3.52 8.03
C GLU A 9 -15.88 2.96 7.28
N LEU A 10 -14.94 2.37 8.03
CA LEU A 10 -13.80 1.63 7.51
C LEU A 10 -14.09 0.14 7.63
N TRP A 11 -13.82 -0.58 6.54
CA TRP A 11 -13.99 -2.03 6.52
C TRP A 11 -12.67 -2.71 6.84
N VAL A 12 -12.72 -3.78 7.63
CA VAL A 12 -11.56 -4.59 7.97
C VAL A 12 -11.70 -5.92 7.24
N LEU A 13 -10.69 -6.30 6.46
CA LEU A 13 -10.64 -7.53 5.69
C LEU A 13 -9.39 -8.35 6.08
N GLY A 14 -9.41 -9.64 5.75
CA GLY A 14 -8.29 -10.56 6.00
C GLY A 14 -8.23 -11.13 7.41
N LEU A 15 -9.27 -10.93 8.22
CA LEU A 15 -9.38 -11.49 9.57
C LEU A 15 -10.39 -12.62 9.63
N LYS A 16 -10.04 -13.66 10.39
CA LYS A 16 -10.96 -14.71 10.78
C LYS A 16 -11.83 -14.25 11.94
N ALA A 17 -13.14 -14.29 11.76
CA ALA A 17 -14.11 -13.93 12.80
C ALA A 17 -13.97 -14.86 14.03
N GLY A 18 -14.17 -14.31 15.22
CA GLY A 18 -14.13 -15.06 16.48
C GLY A 18 -12.73 -15.35 17.00
N THR A 19 -11.69 -14.72 16.44
CA THR A 19 -10.31 -14.84 16.94
C THR A 19 -9.99 -13.79 18.01
N GLY A 20 -10.81 -12.76 18.15
CA GLY A 20 -10.59 -11.63 19.05
C GLY A 20 -9.62 -10.58 18.49
N ARG A 21 -8.97 -10.85 17.35
CA ARG A 21 -8.08 -9.91 16.66
C ARG A 21 -8.86 -8.71 16.12
N GLU A 22 -10.07 -8.95 15.64
CA GLU A 22 -11.01 -7.95 15.16
C GLU A 22 -11.35 -6.91 16.24
N THR A 23 -11.44 -7.34 17.51
CA THR A 23 -11.78 -6.47 18.63
C THR A 23 -10.72 -5.39 18.85
N GLN A 24 -9.43 -5.76 18.77
CA GLN A 24 -8.33 -4.82 18.97
C GLN A 24 -8.31 -3.74 17.89
N ILE A 25 -8.25 -4.13 16.62
CA ILE A 25 -8.19 -3.16 15.51
C ILE A 25 -9.45 -2.30 15.43
N CYS A 26 -10.64 -2.86 15.67
CA CYS A 26 -11.86 -2.07 15.72
C CYS A 26 -11.85 -1.07 16.87
N SER A 27 -11.33 -1.43 18.05
CA SER A 27 -11.20 -0.48 19.16
C SER A 27 -10.30 0.72 18.82
N TYR A 28 -9.25 0.50 18.02
CA TYR A 28 -8.37 1.59 17.58
C TYR A 28 -9.10 2.51 16.62
N LEU A 29 -9.83 1.96 15.65
CA LEU A 29 -10.62 2.71 14.68
C LEU A 29 -11.73 3.53 15.35
N GLU A 30 -12.45 2.93 16.29
CA GLU A 30 -13.52 3.57 17.05
C GLU A 30 -13.00 4.71 17.93
N ALA A 31 -11.83 4.54 18.57
CA ALA A 31 -11.15 5.63 19.28
C ALA A 31 -10.79 6.81 18.37
N GLY A 32 -10.60 6.56 17.06
CA GLY A 32 -10.43 7.59 16.04
C GLY A 32 -11.71 8.21 15.50
N GLY A 33 -12.88 7.77 15.97
CA GLY A 33 -14.19 8.22 15.49
C GLY A 33 -14.66 7.53 14.20
N TYR A 34 -14.02 6.43 13.79
CA TYR A 34 -14.44 5.63 12.65
C TYR A 34 -15.37 4.50 13.10
N ARG A 35 -16.38 4.17 12.29
CA ARG A 35 -17.10 2.91 12.49
C ARG A 35 -16.26 1.79 11.89
N CYS A 36 -16.05 0.73 12.65
CA CYS A 36 -15.39 -0.48 12.18
C CYS A 36 -16.43 -1.50 11.72
N ARG A 37 -16.21 -2.14 10.57
CA ARG A 37 -16.97 -3.32 10.17
C ARG A 37 -16.03 -4.40 9.62
N LEU A 38 -16.05 -5.59 10.23
CA LEU A 38 -15.44 -6.77 9.63
C LEU A 38 -16.30 -7.21 8.45
N GLU A 39 -15.70 -7.30 7.27
CA GLU A 39 -16.43 -7.64 6.04
C GLU A 39 -15.69 -8.63 5.16
N GLN A 40 -16.43 -9.19 4.22
CA GLN A 40 -15.93 -10.08 3.18
C GLN A 40 -15.86 -9.37 1.82
N ILE A 41 -15.00 -9.86 0.94
CA ILE A 41 -14.70 -9.22 -0.35
C ILE A 41 -15.93 -9.11 -1.28
N ASP A 42 -16.84 -10.07 -1.21
CA ASP A 42 -18.08 -10.11 -2.01
C ASP A 42 -18.99 -8.90 -1.74
N ARG A 43 -18.92 -8.33 -0.54
CA ARG A 43 -19.69 -7.13 -0.16
C ARG A 43 -19.14 -5.84 -0.74
N LEU A 44 -17.88 -5.80 -1.20
CA LEU A 44 -17.26 -4.56 -1.71
C LEU A 44 -17.98 -4.00 -2.95
N SER A 45 -18.54 -4.87 -3.79
CA SER A 45 -19.25 -4.48 -5.02
C SER A 45 -20.56 -3.70 -4.76
N THR A 46 -21.20 -3.94 -3.61
CA THR A 46 -22.48 -3.33 -3.24
C THR A 46 -22.34 -2.32 -2.10
N GLY A 47 -21.21 -2.34 -1.40
CA GLY A 47 -20.87 -1.42 -0.33
C GLY A 47 -20.28 -0.10 -0.80
N ARG A 48 -20.10 0.82 0.16
CA ARG A 48 -19.37 2.07 -0.02
C ARG A 48 -18.50 2.39 1.20
N PRO A 49 -17.47 1.57 1.50
CA PRO A 49 -16.55 1.88 2.59
C PRO A 49 -15.75 3.15 2.28
N LEU A 50 -15.37 3.89 3.33
CA LEU A 50 -14.40 4.98 3.19
C LEU A 50 -13.03 4.46 2.75
N GLY A 51 -12.71 3.23 3.14
CA GLY A 51 -11.46 2.54 2.84
C GLY A 51 -11.42 1.19 3.55
N ILE A 52 -10.40 0.40 3.20
CA ILE A 52 -10.18 -0.94 3.73
C ILE A 52 -8.91 -0.93 4.58
N VAL A 53 -8.99 -1.42 5.81
CA VAL A 53 -7.84 -1.85 6.60
C VAL A 53 -7.64 -3.33 6.33
N LEU A 54 -6.51 -3.70 5.74
CA LEU A 54 -6.27 -5.07 5.27
C LEU A 54 -5.13 -5.72 6.05
N ASP A 55 -5.43 -6.80 6.77
CA ASP A 55 -4.40 -7.61 7.42
C ASP A 55 -3.63 -8.43 6.40
N ILE A 56 -2.33 -8.16 6.27
CA ILE A 56 -1.38 -8.90 5.40
C ILE A 56 -0.38 -9.73 6.21
N SER A 57 -0.66 -9.96 7.50
CA SER A 57 0.18 -10.78 8.37
C SER A 57 0.07 -12.29 8.05
N PRO A 58 1.01 -13.11 8.53
CA PRO A 58 0.91 -14.58 8.47
C PRO A 58 -0.33 -15.18 9.14
N PHE A 59 -1.02 -14.40 9.98
CA PHE A 59 -2.24 -14.84 10.68
C PHE A 59 -3.53 -14.42 9.95
N SER A 60 -3.42 -13.75 8.81
CA SER A 60 -4.55 -13.42 7.94
C SER A 60 -5.14 -14.66 7.26
N GLU A 61 -6.40 -14.60 6.81
CA GLU A 61 -7.01 -15.70 6.06
C GLU A 61 -6.39 -15.85 4.65
N ASP A 62 -6.20 -14.73 3.94
CA ASP A 62 -5.37 -14.59 2.72
C ASP A 62 -5.24 -13.09 2.37
N GLY A 63 -4.55 -12.31 3.20
CA GLY A 63 -4.45 -10.86 3.00
C GLY A 63 -3.89 -10.45 1.63
N TRP A 64 -2.90 -11.18 1.13
CA TRP A 64 -2.28 -10.92 -0.18
C TRP A 64 -3.20 -11.28 -1.34
N GLY A 65 -3.91 -12.42 -1.28
CA GLY A 65 -4.89 -12.78 -2.29
C GLY A 65 -6.06 -11.81 -2.34
N LEU A 66 -6.56 -11.34 -1.18
CA LEU A 66 -7.58 -10.30 -1.11
C LEU A 66 -7.10 -8.99 -1.72
N LEU A 67 -5.88 -8.53 -1.39
CA LEU A 67 -5.29 -7.34 -1.98
C LEU A 67 -5.25 -7.43 -3.51
N LEU A 68 -4.78 -8.57 -4.01
CA LEU A 68 -4.66 -8.83 -5.43
C LEU A 68 -6.03 -8.84 -6.11
N GLN A 69 -7.00 -9.60 -5.57
CA GLN A 69 -8.36 -9.67 -6.09
C GLN A 69 -9.02 -8.28 -6.15
N ILE A 70 -8.86 -7.46 -5.11
CA ILE A 70 -9.39 -6.09 -5.10
C ILE A 70 -8.73 -5.25 -6.20
N LYS A 71 -7.41 -5.32 -6.35
CA LYS A 71 -6.68 -4.45 -7.28
C LYS A 71 -6.78 -4.88 -8.74
N SER A 72 -7.10 -6.15 -9.01
CA SER A 72 -7.39 -6.66 -10.34
C SER A 72 -8.80 -6.32 -10.84
N ASP A 73 -9.77 -6.03 -9.96
CA ASP A 73 -11.17 -5.75 -10.35
C ASP A 73 -11.44 -4.25 -10.52
N PRO A 74 -11.72 -3.75 -11.75
CA PRO A 74 -12.03 -2.35 -12.00
C PRO A 74 -13.18 -1.76 -11.16
N ALA A 75 -14.14 -2.57 -10.71
CA ALA A 75 -15.27 -2.09 -9.92
C ALA A 75 -14.87 -1.69 -8.49
N ILE A 76 -13.82 -2.30 -7.94
CA ILE A 76 -13.41 -2.13 -6.53
C ILE A 76 -11.94 -1.73 -6.35
N ARG A 77 -11.10 -1.76 -7.40
CA ARG A 77 -9.66 -1.42 -7.34
C ARG A 77 -9.39 -0.01 -6.85
N ASN A 78 -10.33 0.91 -7.04
CA ASN A 78 -10.21 2.30 -6.60
C ASN A 78 -10.42 2.50 -5.08
N ILE A 79 -10.93 1.49 -4.36
CA ILE A 79 -11.12 1.60 -2.91
C ILE A 79 -9.75 1.77 -2.23
N PRO A 80 -9.56 2.79 -1.38
CA PRO A 80 -8.30 2.99 -0.69
C PRO A 80 -8.03 1.85 0.29
N ILE A 81 -6.82 1.28 0.25
CA ILE A 81 -6.41 0.19 1.14
C ILE A 81 -5.26 0.69 2.02
N LEU A 82 -5.35 0.42 3.32
CA LEU A 82 -4.29 0.57 4.29
C LEU A 82 -3.84 -0.83 4.72
N PRO A 83 -2.72 -1.34 4.19
CA PRO A 83 -2.15 -2.59 4.66
C PRO A 83 -1.64 -2.45 6.08
N VAL A 84 -2.04 -3.38 6.91
CA VAL A 84 -1.59 -3.50 8.30
C VAL A 84 -1.02 -4.89 8.53
N PHE A 85 -0.04 -4.96 9.42
CA PHE A 85 0.43 -6.22 9.93
C PHE A 85 -0.02 -6.34 11.38
N LEU A 86 -0.92 -7.28 11.64
CA LEU A 86 -1.42 -7.54 12.97
C LEU A 86 -0.69 -8.73 13.61
N SER A 87 -0.46 -8.66 14.92
CA SER A 87 0.01 -9.80 15.70
C SER A 87 -1.03 -10.92 15.76
N GLU A 88 -0.66 -12.06 16.34
CA GLU A 88 -1.60 -13.16 16.63
C GLU A 88 -2.75 -12.71 17.55
N THR A 89 -2.50 -11.73 18.42
CA THR A 89 -3.49 -11.16 19.35
C THR A 89 -4.24 -9.95 18.79
N GLY A 90 -3.92 -9.51 17.56
CA GLY A 90 -4.61 -8.39 16.89
C GLY A 90 -4.01 -7.00 17.14
N THR A 91 -2.92 -6.90 17.90
CA THR A 91 -2.17 -5.65 18.07
C THR A 91 -1.56 -5.23 16.73
N VAL A 92 -1.58 -3.94 16.41
CA VAL A 92 -0.97 -3.42 15.17
C VAL A 92 0.55 -3.40 15.32
N GLY A 93 1.23 -4.30 14.62
CA GLY A 93 2.69 -4.35 14.58
C GLY A 93 3.30 -3.40 13.55
N GLY A 94 2.56 -3.09 12.49
CA GLY A 94 3.00 -2.16 11.46
C GLY A 94 1.87 -1.66 10.57
N VAL A 95 2.06 -0.46 10.02
CA VAL A 95 1.20 0.16 9.02
C VAL A 95 2.08 0.54 7.85
N PHE A 96 1.64 0.18 6.63
CA PHE A 96 2.43 0.39 5.43
C PHE A 96 1.70 1.33 4.46
N PRO A 97 1.80 2.66 4.70
CA PRO A 97 1.18 3.63 3.82
C PRO A 97 1.92 3.67 2.48
N VAL A 98 1.22 3.30 1.41
CA VAL A 98 1.70 3.40 0.03
C VAL A 98 0.76 4.31 -0.75
N GLY A 99 1.28 4.93 -1.81
CA GLY A 99 0.47 5.78 -2.71
C GLY A 99 -0.61 4.98 -3.44
N GLY A 100 -0.37 3.68 -3.64
CA GLY A 100 -1.32 2.76 -4.24
C GLY A 100 -0.69 1.45 -4.68
N PHE A 101 -1.50 0.66 -5.36
CA PHE A 101 -1.13 -0.66 -5.90
C PHE A 101 -1.53 -0.73 -7.36
N PHE A 102 -0.67 -1.31 -8.17
CA PHE A 102 -0.91 -1.60 -9.58
C PHE A 102 -0.63 -3.07 -9.85
N THR A 103 -1.51 -3.74 -10.56
CA THR A 103 -1.25 -5.09 -11.08
C THR A 103 -0.40 -5.01 -12.34
N LEU A 104 0.33 -6.09 -12.60
CA LEU A 104 1.13 -6.29 -13.81
C LEU A 104 0.45 -7.35 -14.69
N PRO A 105 0.25 -7.11 -16.00
CA PRO A 105 0.63 -5.90 -16.74
C PRO A 105 -0.16 -4.65 -16.32
N VAL A 106 0.49 -3.48 -16.36
CA VAL A 106 -0.13 -2.24 -15.87
C VAL A 106 -1.23 -1.75 -16.82
N ASP A 107 -2.38 -1.38 -16.25
CA ASP A 107 -3.42 -0.65 -16.97
C ASP A 107 -3.02 0.83 -17.07
N ASN A 108 -2.64 1.28 -18.26
CA ASN A 108 -2.19 2.66 -18.49
C ASN A 108 -3.25 3.71 -18.14
N ARG A 109 -4.54 3.43 -18.36
CA ARG A 109 -5.62 4.37 -18.03
C ARG A 109 -5.73 4.53 -16.52
N TYR A 110 -5.71 3.40 -15.82
CA TYR A 110 -5.70 3.38 -14.36
C TYR A 110 -4.48 4.08 -13.78
N LEU A 111 -3.28 3.84 -14.33
CA LEU A 111 -2.06 4.52 -13.92
C LEU A 111 -2.20 6.04 -14.01
N LEU A 112 -2.64 6.56 -15.16
CA LEU A 112 -2.82 8.00 -15.36
C LEU A 112 -3.88 8.59 -14.41
N GLU A 113 -5.03 7.92 -14.27
CA GLU A 113 -6.09 8.33 -13.33
C GLU A 113 -5.55 8.41 -11.89
N ARG A 114 -4.82 7.40 -11.45
CA ARG A 114 -4.26 7.35 -10.09
C ARG A 114 -3.18 8.40 -9.86
N LEU A 115 -2.29 8.63 -10.82
CA LEU A 115 -1.28 9.68 -10.72
C LEU A 115 -1.94 11.07 -10.67
N SER A 116 -3.00 11.29 -11.45
CA SER A 116 -3.78 12.54 -11.44
C SER A 116 -4.50 12.76 -10.10
N ILE A 117 -5.16 11.74 -9.54
CA ILE A 117 -5.78 11.81 -8.20
C ILE A 117 -4.74 12.15 -7.12
N TYR A 118 -3.49 11.71 -7.32
CA TYR A 118 -2.39 11.99 -6.41
C TYR A 118 -1.75 13.38 -6.65
N GLY A 119 -2.25 14.16 -7.62
CA GLY A 119 -1.72 15.48 -7.98
C GLY A 119 -0.40 15.45 -8.73
N LEU A 120 0.03 14.28 -9.25
CA LEU A 120 1.38 14.12 -9.79
C LEU A 120 1.50 14.56 -11.25
N THR A 121 0.41 14.57 -12.01
CA THR A 121 0.47 14.82 -13.48
C THR A 121 0.58 16.30 -13.86
N GLU A 122 0.20 17.22 -12.98
CA GLU A 122 0.16 18.67 -13.30
C GLU A 122 1.57 19.26 -13.49
N GLU A 123 2.54 18.81 -12.70
CA GLU A 123 3.91 19.32 -12.74
C GLU A 123 4.74 18.67 -13.87
N ALA A 124 4.32 17.52 -14.38
CA ALA A 124 5.05 16.72 -15.37
C ALA A 124 5.24 17.44 -16.71
N GLU A 125 4.29 18.31 -17.10
CA GLU A 125 4.39 19.05 -18.36
C GLU A 125 5.37 20.23 -18.30
N THR A 126 5.78 20.63 -17.09
CA THR A 126 6.58 21.85 -16.86
C THR A 126 8.02 21.55 -16.46
N TRP A 127 8.29 20.38 -15.88
CA TRP A 127 9.59 20.04 -15.29
C TRP A 127 10.05 18.64 -15.71
N ASP A 128 11.37 18.47 -15.85
CA ASP A 128 12.00 17.15 -16.07
C ASP A 128 11.98 16.32 -14.77
N LEU A 129 10.81 15.78 -14.42
CA LEU A 129 10.59 15.08 -13.16
C LEU A 129 11.01 13.61 -13.25
N GLN A 130 11.95 13.22 -12.39
CA GLN A 130 12.44 11.85 -12.33
C GLN A 130 11.59 10.95 -11.42
N VAL A 131 11.19 9.80 -11.96
CA VAL A 131 10.47 8.72 -11.28
C VAL A 131 11.40 7.54 -11.09
N LEU A 132 11.42 6.98 -9.88
CA LEU A 132 12.23 5.80 -9.58
C LEU A 132 11.42 4.51 -9.82
N LEU A 133 11.92 3.60 -10.64
CA LEU A 133 11.34 2.27 -10.84
C LEU A 133 12.25 1.20 -10.24
N VAL A 134 11.80 0.57 -9.16
CA VAL A 134 12.56 -0.44 -8.42
C VAL A 134 12.02 -1.84 -8.72
N SER A 135 12.71 -2.60 -9.56
CA SER A 135 12.34 -3.99 -9.90
C SER A 135 13.56 -4.78 -10.34
N SER A 136 13.63 -6.06 -9.97
CA SER A 136 14.67 -6.97 -10.46
C SER A 136 14.64 -7.16 -11.98
N ASN A 137 13.48 -6.95 -12.62
CA ASN A 137 13.25 -7.22 -14.04
C ASN A 137 13.08 -5.93 -14.87
N GLY A 138 13.22 -4.76 -14.25
CA GLY A 138 13.07 -3.45 -14.88
C GLY A 138 11.63 -3.03 -15.22
N GLU A 139 10.67 -3.95 -15.36
CA GLU A 139 9.26 -3.70 -15.72
C GLU A 139 9.08 -2.71 -16.88
N GLU A 140 9.64 -3.04 -18.05
CA GLU A 140 9.71 -2.14 -19.22
C GLU A 140 8.36 -1.51 -19.61
N GLN A 141 7.24 -2.24 -19.46
CA GLN A 141 5.91 -1.70 -19.75
C GLN A 141 5.51 -0.59 -18.78
N VAL A 142 5.87 -0.71 -17.50
CA VAL A 142 5.66 0.35 -16.51
C VAL A 142 6.53 1.55 -16.86
N ALA A 143 7.81 1.34 -17.19
CA ALA A 143 8.70 2.41 -17.61
C ALA A 143 8.14 3.18 -18.82
N LYS A 144 7.63 2.47 -19.83
CA LYS A 144 7.00 3.08 -21.02
C LYS A 144 5.73 3.85 -20.66
N ALA A 145 4.87 3.30 -19.81
CA ALA A 145 3.64 3.96 -19.38
C ALA A 145 3.93 5.27 -18.62
N VAL A 146 4.95 5.26 -17.76
CA VAL A 146 5.40 6.42 -16.99
C VAL A 146 6.06 7.46 -17.89
N ALA A 147 6.91 7.05 -18.83
CA ALA A 147 7.50 7.95 -19.82
C ALA A 147 6.44 8.61 -20.71
N ALA A 148 5.42 7.84 -21.13
CA ALA A 148 4.29 8.38 -21.88
C ALA A 148 3.44 9.38 -21.07
N ALA A 149 3.52 9.35 -19.74
CA ALA A 149 2.91 10.32 -18.85
C ALA A 149 3.77 11.57 -18.60
N GLY A 150 4.92 11.70 -19.27
CA GLY A 150 5.79 12.88 -19.22
C GLY A 150 6.92 12.82 -18.19
N PHE A 151 7.21 11.65 -17.61
CA PHE A 151 8.25 11.52 -16.58
C PHE A 151 9.51 10.82 -17.07
N ASP A 152 10.66 11.22 -16.55
CA ASP A 152 11.93 10.53 -16.76
C ASP A 152 12.07 9.33 -15.81
N VAL A 153 12.24 8.14 -16.36
CA VAL A 153 12.36 6.91 -15.54
C VAL A 153 13.81 6.62 -15.20
N VAL A 154 14.09 6.53 -13.90
CA VAL A 154 15.36 6.05 -13.35
C VAL A 154 15.13 4.66 -12.76
N SER A 155 15.81 3.65 -13.30
CA SER A 155 15.65 2.27 -12.84
C SER A 155 16.64 1.91 -11.73
N ALA A 156 16.18 1.11 -10.77
CA ALA A 156 16.99 0.42 -9.77
C ALA A 156 16.60 -1.07 -9.74
N TYR A 157 17.57 -1.96 -9.64
CA TYR A 157 17.37 -3.40 -9.69
C TYR A 157 17.43 -4.05 -8.30
N THR A 158 17.82 -3.29 -7.29
CA THR A 158 17.87 -3.69 -5.87
C THR A 158 17.42 -2.55 -4.97
N GLY A 159 17.02 -2.87 -3.73
CA GLY A 159 16.67 -1.87 -2.74
C GLY A 159 17.88 -1.03 -2.33
N LYS A 160 19.08 -1.61 -2.24
CA LYS A 160 20.34 -0.88 -2.01
C LYS A 160 20.63 0.15 -3.09
N GLU A 161 20.43 -0.21 -4.36
CA GLU A 161 20.59 0.72 -5.48
C GLU A 161 19.57 1.85 -5.42
N ALA A 162 18.29 1.54 -5.12
CA ALA A 162 17.26 2.54 -4.91
C ALA A 162 17.62 3.54 -3.79
N LEU A 163 18.19 3.06 -2.68
CA LEU A 163 18.69 3.91 -1.60
C LEU A 163 19.85 4.80 -2.04
N ALA A 164 20.78 4.28 -2.83
CA ALA A 164 21.90 5.06 -3.35
C ALA A 164 21.41 6.18 -4.30
N LEU A 165 20.51 5.86 -5.24
CA LEU A 165 19.95 6.82 -6.19
C LEU A 165 19.14 7.92 -5.51
N THR A 166 18.37 7.59 -4.48
CA THR A 166 17.60 8.57 -3.70
C THR A 166 18.44 9.38 -2.72
N SER A 167 19.66 8.92 -2.39
CA SER A 167 20.61 9.71 -1.58
C SER A 167 21.28 10.83 -2.36
N ILE A 168 21.38 10.70 -3.68
CA ILE A 168 22.05 11.67 -4.56
C ILE A 168 21.08 12.79 -4.99
N SER A 169 19.85 12.44 -5.34
CA SER A 169 18.83 13.41 -5.72
C SER A 169 17.41 12.92 -5.40
N PRO A 170 16.49 13.85 -5.06
CA PRO A 170 15.10 13.48 -4.83
C PRO A 170 14.47 12.87 -6.08
N LYS A 171 13.42 12.09 -5.85
CA LYS A 171 12.58 11.49 -6.89
C LYS A 171 11.15 11.94 -6.64
N TYR A 172 10.43 12.22 -7.71
CA TYR A 172 9.10 12.80 -7.62
C TYR A 172 8.09 11.78 -7.06
N PHE A 173 8.16 10.54 -7.52
CA PHE A 173 7.54 9.37 -6.90
C PHE A 173 8.32 8.11 -7.29
N SER A 174 7.92 6.96 -6.74
CA SER A 174 8.52 5.66 -7.08
C SER A 174 7.50 4.56 -7.31
N PHE A 175 7.87 3.59 -8.14
CA PHE A 175 7.25 2.28 -8.22
C PHE A 175 8.20 1.23 -7.65
N CYS A 176 7.67 0.22 -6.97
CA CYS A 176 8.47 -0.87 -6.42
C CYS A 176 7.76 -2.22 -6.56
N SER A 177 8.46 -3.23 -7.08
CA SER A 177 8.03 -4.63 -6.96
C SER A 177 8.04 -5.06 -5.50
N LEU A 178 7.06 -5.85 -5.06
CA LEU A 178 6.93 -6.27 -3.65
C LEU A 178 8.18 -6.96 -3.08
N MET A 179 8.86 -7.75 -3.90
CA MET A 179 10.09 -8.44 -3.55
C MET A 179 11.22 -8.01 -4.48
N LEU A 180 12.34 -7.62 -3.88
CA LEU A 180 13.58 -7.32 -4.56
C LEU A 180 14.62 -8.40 -4.20
N PRO A 181 15.75 -8.49 -4.92
CA PRO A 181 16.78 -9.49 -4.65
C PRO A 181 17.39 -9.41 -3.23
N ASP A 182 17.35 -8.23 -2.61
CA ASP A 182 18.04 -7.92 -1.35
C ASP A 182 17.13 -7.50 -0.20
N MET A 183 15.86 -7.16 -0.45
CA MET A 183 14.87 -6.79 0.57
C MET A 183 13.43 -6.79 0.04
N SER A 184 12.44 -6.69 0.92
CA SER A 184 11.05 -6.41 0.53
C SER A 184 10.83 -4.93 0.24
N ALA A 185 9.79 -4.60 -0.53
CA ALA A 185 9.39 -3.21 -0.78
C ALA A 185 9.02 -2.46 0.51
N PHE A 186 8.48 -3.17 1.51
CA PHE A 186 8.13 -2.58 2.81
C PHE A 186 9.36 -2.26 3.66
N GLU A 187 10.41 -3.08 3.57
CA GLU A 187 11.70 -2.74 4.16
C GLU A 187 12.30 -1.50 3.50
N LEU A 188 12.26 -1.43 2.17
CA LEU A 188 12.72 -0.27 1.42
C LEU A 188 11.93 1.00 1.81
N LEU A 189 10.61 0.89 1.92
CA LEU A 189 9.72 1.97 2.36
C LEU A 189 10.09 2.47 3.77
N GLU A 190 10.30 1.58 4.74
CA GLU A 190 10.74 1.99 6.08
C GLU A 190 12.13 2.63 6.05
N LYS A 191 13.06 2.15 5.20
CA LYS A 191 14.37 2.81 5.02
C LYS A 191 14.23 4.20 4.41
N PHE A 192 13.39 4.40 3.40
CA PHE A 192 13.17 5.71 2.76
C PHE A 192 12.79 6.80 3.77
N ARG A 193 12.01 6.45 4.80
CA ARG A 193 11.60 7.38 5.88
C ARG A 193 12.78 8.00 6.65
N HIS A 194 13.96 7.38 6.61
CA HIS A 194 15.14 7.85 7.32
C HIS A 194 16.03 8.79 6.48
N TYR A 195 15.72 9.00 5.19
CA TYR A 195 16.55 9.83 4.29
C TYR A 195 15.79 11.09 3.82
N PRO A 196 16.42 12.29 3.84
CA PRO A 196 15.75 13.55 3.51
C PRO A 196 15.06 13.59 2.16
N TYR A 197 15.65 12.98 1.13
CA TYR A 197 15.18 13.02 -0.26
C TYR A 197 14.17 11.92 -0.62
N SER A 198 13.95 10.94 0.26
CA SER A 198 12.97 9.87 0.01
C SER A 198 11.89 9.74 1.09
N LYS A 199 12.04 10.39 2.25
CA LYS A 199 11.09 10.27 3.37
C LYS A 199 9.64 10.64 3.05
N ASN A 200 9.44 11.50 2.06
CA ASN A 200 8.13 12.00 1.63
C ASN A 200 7.80 11.59 0.19
N THR A 201 8.66 10.82 -0.48
CA THR A 201 8.42 10.40 -1.87
C THR A 201 7.29 9.36 -1.90
N PRO A 202 6.19 9.61 -2.62
CA PRO A 202 5.13 8.62 -2.77
C PRO A 202 5.66 7.35 -3.43
N MET A 203 5.37 6.20 -2.82
CA MET A 203 5.75 4.88 -3.36
C MET A 203 4.50 4.09 -3.74
N PHE A 204 4.45 3.63 -4.97
CA PHE A 204 3.41 2.75 -5.52
C PHE A 204 3.95 1.32 -5.65
N MET A 205 3.14 0.34 -5.26
CA MET A 205 3.54 -1.06 -5.26
C MET A 205 3.07 -1.77 -6.53
N LEU A 206 3.95 -2.56 -7.14
CA LEU A 206 3.65 -3.41 -8.29
C LEU A 206 3.35 -4.84 -7.81
N LEU A 207 2.15 -5.30 -8.12
CA LEU A 207 1.63 -6.63 -7.82
C LEU A 207 1.67 -7.49 -9.09
N LYS A 208 2.12 -8.74 -8.98
CA LYS A 208 1.95 -9.71 -10.06
C LYS A 208 0.54 -10.28 -9.98
N GLU A 209 -0.12 -10.47 -11.12
CA GLU A 209 -1.44 -11.13 -11.16
C GLU A 209 -1.39 -12.57 -10.62
N ASP A 210 -0.27 -13.28 -10.82
CA ASP A 210 -0.12 -14.68 -10.42
C ASP A 210 0.89 -14.87 -9.29
N MET A 211 0.58 -14.37 -8.10
CA MET A 211 1.41 -14.62 -6.91
C MET A 211 1.18 -16.03 -6.38
N LYS A 212 2.22 -16.87 -6.39
CA LYS A 212 2.16 -18.21 -5.80
C LYS A 212 2.10 -18.12 -4.27
N GLU A 213 1.51 -19.12 -3.62
CA GLU A 213 1.46 -19.17 -2.15
C GLU A 213 2.84 -19.08 -1.49
N GLY A 214 3.87 -19.68 -2.09
CA GLY A 214 5.24 -19.55 -1.61
C GLY A 214 5.78 -18.12 -1.66
N GLU A 215 5.37 -17.31 -2.66
CA GLU A 215 5.75 -15.89 -2.76
C GLU A 215 5.01 -15.05 -1.72
N LYS A 216 3.69 -15.25 -1.57
CA LYS A 216 2.89 -14.59 -0.52
C LYS A 216 3.48 -14.87 0.87
N ALA A 217 3.80 -16.13 1.17
CA ALA A 217 4.36 -16.52 2.46
C ALA A 217 5.76 -15.94 2.68
N ALA A 218 6.59 -15.85 1.63
CA ALA A 218 7.90 -15.21 1.71
C ALA A 218 7.79 -13.72 2.05
N ILE A 219 6.89 -12.99 1.38
CA ILE A 219 6.63 -11.57 1.67
C ILE A 219 6.16 -11.39 3.12
N SER A 220 5.16 -12.18 3.55
CA SER A 220 4.65 -12.12 4.93
C SER A 220 5.74 -12.36 5.96
N ARG A 221 6.66 -13.29 5.71
CA ARG A 221 7.81 -13.57 6.60
C ARG A 221 8.80 -12.41 6.66
N GLU A 222 9.16 -11.82 5.52
CA GLU A 222 10.05 -10.65 5.51
C GLU A 222 9.44 -9.49 6.28
N ILE A 223 8.15 -9.21 6.10
CA ILE A 223 7.46 -8.15 6.86
C ILE A 223 7.40 -8.51 8.35
N ALA A 224 7.15 -9.77 8.70
CA ALA A 224 7.16 -10.23 10.09
C ALA A 224 8.50 -9.94 10.77
N HIS A 225 9.62 -10.08 10.07
CA HIS A 225 10.94 -9.72 10.59
C HIS A 225 11.07 -8.21 10.88
N LEU A 226 10.50 -7.35 10.03
CA LEU A 226 10.50 -5.90 10.21
C LEU A 226 9.68 -5.44 11.44
N VAL A 227 8.58 -6.14 11.73
CA VAL A 227 7.61 -5.71 12.77
C VAL A 227 7.64 -6.54 14.05
N ARG A 228 8.50 -7.57 14.15
CA ARG A 228 8.52 -8.57 15.25
C ARG A 228 8.55 -8.00 16.69
N LYS A 229 9.00 -6.76 16.87
CA LYS A 229 9.16 -6.11 18.18
C LYS A 229 8.50 -4.73 18.25
N LYS A 230 7.68 -4.40 17.26
CA LYS A 230 6.99 -3.12 17.16
C LYS A 230 5.54 -3.38 17.52
N GLU A 231 5.04 -2.66 18.50
CA GLU A 231 3.60 -2.57 18.80
C GLU A 231 3.26 -1.09 18.72
N LEU A 232 2.39 -0.73 17.78
CA LEU A 232 1.93 0.64 17.64
C LEU A 232 0.85 0.90 18.69
N THR A 233 1.00 2.02 19.39
CA THR A 233 -0.07 2.57 20.20
C THR A 233 -1.27 2.95 19.32
N CYS A 234 -2.45 3.02 19.92
CA CYS A 234 -3.65 3.52 19.24
C CYS A 234 -3.43 4.91 18.63
N GLU A 235 -2.73 5.81 19.34
CA GLU A 235 -2.41 7.15 18.84
C GLU A 235 -1.51 7.11 17.59
N GLU A 236 -0.45 6.30 17.61
CA GLU A 236 0.44 6.15 16.45
C GLU A 236 -0.30 5.58 15.24
N PHE A 237 -1.14 4.56 15.45
CA PHE A 237 -1.98 3.97 14.40
C PHE A 237 -2.92 5.02 13.78
N LEU A 238 -3.66 5.76 14.61
CA LEU A 238 -4.56 6.82 14.16
C LEU A 238 -3.82 7.94 13.44
N GLY A 239 -2.55 8.17 13.79
CA GLY A 239 -1.66 9.07 13.08
C GLY A 239 -1.44 8.71 11.60
N TYR A 240 -1.65 7.45 11.19
CA TYR A 240 -1.61 7.04 9.77
C TYR A 240 -2.92 7.32 9.02
N LEU A 241 -4.06 7.35 9.71
CA LEU A 241 -5.37 7.63 9.10
C LEU A 241 -5.61 9.12 8.88
N ARG A 242 -5.04 9.98 9.74
CA ARG A 242 -5.24 11.44 9.69
C ARG A 242 -4.37 12.14 8.64
N ARG A 243 -3.25 11.54 8.19
CA ARG A 243 -2.29 12.15 7.25
C ARG A 243 -2.74 12.13 5.77
N ARG A 244 -4.04 12.12 5.50
CA ARG A 244 -4.60 12.16 4.14
C ARG A 244 -5.37 13.46 3.86
N GLU A 245 -4.95 14.55 4.49
CA GLU A 245 -5.35 15.92 4.14
C GLU A 245 -4.22 16.60 3.36
#